data_AF-A0A252EDY3-F1
#
_entry.id   AF-A0A252EDY3-F1
#
_cell.length_a   1.000
_cell.length_b   1.000
_cell.length_c   1.000
_cell.angle_alpha   90.00
_cell.angle_beta   90.00
_cell.angle_gamma   90.00
#
_symmetry.space_group_name_H-M   'P 1'
#
loop_
_entity.id
_entity.type
_entity.pdbx_description
1 polymer ?
#
loop_
_entity_poly.entity_id
_entity_poly.type
_entity_poly.pdbx_seq_one_letter_code
_entity_poly.pdbx_strand_id
1 'polypeptide(L)' 'MRETLLDEVLSRRGGGKAIAEACGVSQAAVSQWKKVPKKHIKGFGDAVSKILKRTPAQERA' A
#
# COMPACT_ATOMS: atom_id res chain seq x y z
N MET A 1 14.86 2.29 8.28
CA MET A 1 14.33 2.68 6.96
C MET A 1 13.25 1.70 6.55
N ARG A 2 12.08 2.20 6.19
CA ARG A 2 10.96 1.39 5.67
C ARG A 2 11.10 1.30 4.14
N GLU A 3 10.62 0.23 3.51
CA GLU A 3 10.68 0.11 2.05
C GLU A 3 10.00 1.30 1.36
N THR A 4 10.66 1.89 0.37
CA THR A 4 10.23 3.14 -0.30
C THR A 4 8.83 3.03 -0.89
N LEU A 5 8.51 1.90 -1.53
CA LEU A 5 7.20 1.66 -2.12
C LEU A 5 6.10 1.48 -1.06
N LEU A 6 6.41 0.83 0.06
CA LEU A 6 5.46 0.69 1.17
C LEU A 6 5.16 2.05 1.78
N ASP A 7 6.18 2.89 1.94
CA ASP A 7 6.04 4.24 2.49
C ASP A 7 5.23 5.17 1.57
N GLU A 8 5.49 5.12 0.26
CA GLU A 8 4.70 5.86 -0.74
C GLU A 8 3.22 5.48 -0.68
N VAL A 9 2.94 4.17 -0.62
CA VAL A 9 1.56 3.68 -0.61
C VAL A 9 0.86 4.03 0.71
N LEU A 10 1.57 3.95 1.85
CA LEU A 10 1.03 4.35 3.15
C LEU A 10 0.79 5.86 3.26
N SER A 11 1.59 6.67 2.57
CA SER A 11 1.42 8.13 2.50
C SER A 11 0.18 8.55 1.70
N ARG A 12 -0.35 7.66 0.84
CA ARG A 12 -1.59 7.92 0.10
C ARG A 12 -2.82 7.70 0.97
N ARG A 13 -3.84 8.54 0.77
CA ARG A 13 -5.10 8.45 1.51
C ARG A 13 -5.74 7.08 1.33
N GLY A 14 -5.89 6.35 2.43
CA GLY A 14 -6.50 5.02 2.46
C GLY A 14 -5.58 3.88 2.01
N GLY A 15 -4.30 4.13 1.72
CA GLY A 15 -3.39 3.09 1.23
C GLY A 15 -3.14 1.98 2.24
N GLY A 16 -2.99 2.33 3.53
CA GLY A 16 -2.89 1.33 4.61
C GLY A 16 -4.12 0.42 4.72
N LYS A 17 -5.32 0.97 4.49
CA LYS A 17 -6.57 0.20 4.48
C LYS A 17 -6.63 -0.72 3.27
N ALA A 18 -6.30 -0.23 2.08
CA ALA A 18 -6.28 -1.03 0.86
C ALA A 18 -5.26 -2.18 0.91
N ILE A 19 -4.07 -1.95 1.49
CA ILE A 19 -3.09 -3.03 1.73
C ILE A 19 -3.65 -4.05 2.72
N ALA A 20 -4.26 -3.58 3.81
CA ALA A 20 -4.86 -4.43 4.83
C ALA A 20 -5.94 -5.36 4.25
N GLU A 21 -6.86 -4.80 3.46
CA GLU A 21 -7.91 -5.55 2.77
C GLU A 21 -7.34 -6.56 1.76
N ALA A 22 -6.37 -6.16 0.94
CA ALA A 22 -5.77 -7.04 -0.07
C ALA A 22 -4.90 -8.15 0.53
N CYS A 23 -4.31 -7.91 1.70
CA CYS A 23 -3.45 -8.87 2.39
C CYS A 23 -4.18 -9.70 3.46
N GLY A 24 -5.44 -9.38 3.77
CA GLY A 24 -6.22 -10.03 4.82
C GLY A 24 -5.65 -9.80 6.23
N VAL A 25 -5.10 -8.61 6.49
CA VAL A 25 -4.49 -8.26 7.78
C VAL A 25 -5.13 -6.99 8.34
N SER A 26 -4.86 -6.66 9.60
CA SER A 26 -5.30 -5.40 10.19
C SER A 26 -4.45 -4.22 9.69
N GLN A 27 -5.05 -3.04 9.59
CA GLN A 27 -4.33 -1.81 9.23
C GLN A 27 -3.21 -1.50 10.24
N ALA A 28 -3.41 -1.81 11.52
CA ALA A 28 -2.38 -1.70 12.54
C ALA A 28 -1.15 -2.57 12.25
N ALA A 29 -1.36 -3.81 11.76
CA ALA A 29 -0.27 -4.68 11.35
C ALA A 29 0.52 -4.08 10.17
N VAL A 30 -0.16 -3.53 9.17
CA VAL A 30 0.49 -2.85 8.03
C VAL A 30 1.32 -1.64 8.49
N SER A 31 0.80 -0.84 9.42
CA SER A 31 1.52 0.31 9.99
C SER A 31 2.81 -0.08 10.73
N GLN A 32 2.93 -1.32 11.19
CA GLN A 32 4.13 -1.83 11.85
C GLN A 32 5.15 -2.43 10.87
N TRP A 33 4.79 -2.63 9.60
CA TRP A 33 5.70 -3.22 8.62
C TRP A 33 6.89 -2.29 8.37
N LYS A 34 8.10 -2.83 8.52
CA LYS A 34 9.33 -2.22 7.99
C LYS A 34 9.57 -2.65 6.53
N LYS A 35 9.15 -3.87 6.22
CA LYS A 35 9.24 -4.55 4.92
C LYS A 35 7.96 -5.35 4.69
N VAL A 36 7.50 -5.47 3.45
CA VAL A 36 6.35 -6.32 3.13
C VAL A 36 6.73 -7.80 3.34
N PRO A 37 5.99 -8.58 4.17
CA PRO A 37 6.26 -10.00 4.34
C PRO A 37 6.08 -10.77 3.02
N LYS A 38 6.95 -11.75 2.74
CA LYS A 38 6.94 -12.50 1.46
C LYS A 38 5.57 -13.08 1.08
N LYS A 39 4.85 -13.61 2.08
CA LYS A 39 3.48 -14.15 1.94
C LYS A 39 2.44 -13.13 1.48
N HIS A 40 2.70 -11.84 1.68
CA HIS A 40 1.79 -10.75 1.34
C HIS A 40 2.23 -9.96 0.10
N ILE A 41 3.34 -10.31 -0.56
CA ILE A 41 3.84 -9.59 -1.76
C ILE A 41 2.77 -9.52 -2.86
N LYS A 42 2.06 -10.63 -3.11
CA LYS A 42 1.00 -10.67 -4.14
C LYS A 42 -0.17 -9.74 -3.80
N GLY A 43 -0.67 -9.79 -2.56
CA GLY A 43 -1.77 -8.92 -2.11
C GLY A 43 -1.35 -7.45 -2.07
N PHE A 44 -0.11 -7.17 -1.63
CA PHE A 44 0.48 -5.85 -1.68
C PHE A 44 0.55 -5.33 -3.11
N GLY A 45 1.07 -6.11 -4.07
CA GLY A 45 1.14 -5.72 -5.48
C GLY A 45 -0.22 -5.39 -6.10
N ASP A 46 -1.28 -6.11 -5.72
CA ASP A 46 -2.65 -5.82 -6.14
C ASP A 46 -3.18 -4.50 -5.55
N ALA A 47 -2.95 -4.27 -4.25
CA ALA A 47 -3.29 -3.01 -3.59
C ALA A 47 -2.53 -1.83 -4.21
N VAL A 48 -1.21 -1.97 -4.40
CA VAL A 48 -0.37 -0.96 -5.06
C VAL A 48 -0.87 -0.69 -6.46
N SER A 49 -1.20 -1.72 -7.25
CA SER A 49 -1.76 -1.53 -8.59
C SER A 49 -3.07 -0.75 -8.56
N LYS A 50 -3.96 -0.99 -7.60
CA LYS A 50 -5.23 -0.24 -7.46
C LYS A 50 -4.99 1.21 -7.03
N ILE A 51 -4.04 1.44 -6.14
CA ILE A 51 -3.72 2.77 -5.59
C ILE A 51 -2.95 3.62 -6.61
N LEU A 52 -1.99 3.04 -7.31
CA LEU A 52 -1.15 3.72 -8.31
C LEU A 52 -1.85 3.85 -9.67
N LYS A 53 -2.70 2.90 -10.11
CA LYS A 53 -3.53 3.08 -11.33
C LYS A 53 -4.54 4.22 -11.18
N ARG A 54 -4.87 4.62 -9.94
CA ARG A 54 -5.65 5.83 -9.65
C ARG A 54 -4.84 7.13 -9.80
N THR A 55 -3.60 7.07 -10.27
CA THR A 55 -2.79 8.25 -10.60
C THR A 55 -2.06 7.99 -11.92
N PRO A 56 -2.68 8.42 -13.01
CA PRO A 56 -2.23 9.67 -13.64
C PRO A 56 -3.40 10.66 -13.73
N ALA A 57 -3.13 11.96 -13.60
CA ALA A 57 -4.08 13.08 -13.79
C ALA A 57 -4.93 13.53 -12.59
N GLN A 58 -4.36 13.64 -11.39
CA GLN A 58 -4.81 14.66 -10.44
C GLN A 58 -3.65 15.57 -10.02
N GLU A 59 -2.90 16.03 -11.02
CA GLU A 59 -2.08 17.23 -10.91
C GLU A 59 -2.35 18.05 -12.17
N ARG A 60 -2.88 19.27 -11.95
CA ARG A 60 -3.21 20.33 -12.91
C ARG A 60 -4.59 20.25 -13.60
N ALA A 61 -5.59 20.77 -12.91
CA ALA A 61 -6.62 21.66 -13.48
C ALA A 61 -6.79 22.84 -12.52
#